data_AF-A0A645DUC4-F1
#
_entry.id   AF-A0A645DUC4-F1
#
_cell.length_a   1.000
_cell.length_b   1.000
_cell.length_c   1.000
_cell.angle_alpha   90.00
_cell.angle_beta   90.00
_cell.angle_gamma   90.00
#
_symmetry.space_group_name_H-M   'P 1'
#
loop_
_entity.id
_entity.type
_entity.pdbx_description
1 polymer ?
#
loop_
_entity_poly.entity_id
_entity_poly.type
_entity_poly.pdbx_seq_one_letter_code
_entity_poly.pdbx_strand_id
1 'polypeptide(L)'
;MQHNYDVHKKNEYWTESVKICENLIGKTRDNTIFTRAIHILVLLYRNFGENEKAVACANRMPELNDSREILLASATDGKEEAKYIGEALLKMADEFSAQLVYGLVNNKHHYETDMPIDKIKGLISLFYLICEDGNFGEYHGRVIQLYLYLSRLQWERGYHDDAFLSLDKALKHARALEALLDGKEHFFTAALVSFVKCRGGKPVKIAASLSQDWPFWCNPDYSQVEKEIKADPRWNKWVAKTQQ
;
A
#
# COMPACT_ATOMS: atom_id res chain seq x y z
N MET A 1 7.82 -13.43 9.70
CA MET A 1 6.49 -14.10 9.80
C MET A 1 6.73 -15.53 10.25
N GLN A 2 6.17 -15.96 11.39
CA GLN A 2 6.05 -17.39 11.69
C GLN A 2 4.90 -17.91 10.84
N HIS A 3 5.21 -18.71 9.83
CA HIS A 3 4.19 -19.35 9.00
C HIS A 3 3.77 -20.66 9.67
N ASN A 4 2.55 -20.70 10.21
CA ASN A 4 2.02 -21.89 10.86
C ASN A 4 1.39 -22.83 9.82
N TYR A 5 2.23 -23.36 8.93
CA TYR A 5 1.82 -24.15 7.77
C TYR A 5 0.92 -25.34 8.14
N ASP A 6 1.18 -25.99 9.27
CA ASP A 6 0.44 -27.16 9.72
C ASP A 6 -0.99 -26.83 10.17
N VAL A 7 -1.21 -25.63 10.73
CA VAL A 7 -2.55 -25.12 11.03
C VAL A 7 -3.26 -24.72 9.75
N HIS A 8 -2.56 -24.07 8.82
CA HIS A 8 -3.13 -23.62 7.56
C HIS A 8 -3.59 -24.78 6.66
N LYS A 9 -2.80 -25.86 6.55
CA LYS A 9 -3.15 -27.04 5.74
C LYS A 9 -4.42 -27.77 6.20
N LYS A 10 -4.80 -27.63 7.47
CA LYS A 10 -6.02 -28.23 8.03
C LYS A 10 -7.26 -27.38 7.78
N ASN A 11 -7.14 -26.22 7.16
CA ASN A 11 -8.28 -25.36 6.85
C ASN A 11 -9.02 -25.87 5.61
N GLU A 12 -10.14 -26.54 5.84
CA GLU A 12 -10.97 -27.15 4.78
C GLU A 12 -11.48 -26.12 3.77
N TYR A 13 -11.79 -24.89 4.20
CA TYR A 13 -12.22 -23.82 3.31
C TYR A 13 -11.11 -23.36 2.36
N TRP A 14 -9.86 -23.36 2.83
CA TRP A 14 -8.71 -22.98 2.00
C TRP A 14 -8.40 -24.07 0.99
N THR A 15 -8.47 -25.34 1.41
CA THR A 15 -8.34 -26.49 0.50
C THR A 15 -9.43 -26.48 -0.57
N GLU A 16 -10.67 -26.19 -0.20
CA GLU A 16 -11.76 -26.10 -1.18
C GLU A 16 -11.58 -24.89 -2.12
N SER A 17 -11.12 -23.76 -1.60
CA SER A 17 -10.79 -22.58 -2.41
C SER A 17 -9.71 -22.87 -3.45
N VAL A 18 -8.69 -23.67 -3.11
CA VAL A 18 -7.68 -24.14 -4.07
C VAL A 18 -8.33 -24.94 -5.20
N LYS A 19 -9.16 -25.95 -4.88
CA LYS A 19 -9.83 -26.77 -5.91
C LYS A 19 -10.69 -25.92 -6.85
N ILE A 20 -11.44 -24.97 -6.31
CA ILE A 20 -12.27 -24.05 -7.10
C ILE A 20 -11.39 -23.23 -8.04
N CYS A 21 -10.31 -22.65 -7.53
CA CYS A 21 -9.41 -21.83 -8.34
C CYS A 21 -8.67 -22.64 -9.41
N GLU A 22 -8.16 -23.83 -9.08
CA GLU A 22 -7.53 -24.76 -10.03
C GLU A 22 -8.49 -25.17 -11.15
N ASN A 23 -9.76 -25.43 -10.81
CA ASN A 23 -10.78 -25.73 -11.80
C ASN A 23 -11.11 -24.52 -12.69
N LEU A 24 -11.17 -23.31 -12.11
CA LEU A 24 -11.44 -22.07 -12.86
C LEU A 24 -10.33 -21.78 -13.88
N ILE A 25 -9.06 -21.83 -13.48
CA ILE A 25 -7.93 -21.49 -14.38
C ILE A 25 -7.77 -22.48 -15.55
N GLY A 26 -8.31 -23.69 -15.45
CA GLY A 26 -8.30 -24.68 -16.54
C GLY A 26 -9.45 -24.53 -17.53
N LYS A 27 -10.50 -23.78 -17.18
CA LYS A 27 -11.77 -23.74 -17.93
C LYS A 27 -12.20 -22.34 -18.36
N THR A 28 -11.84 -21.31 -17.61
CA THR A 28 -12.26 -19.95 -17.89
C THR A 28 -11.57 -19.40 -19.13
N ARG A 29 -12.32 -18.63 -19.94
CA ARG A 29 -11.78 -17.74 -20.98
C ARG A 29 -11.81 -16.28 -20.57
N ASP A 30 -12.37 -15.97 -19.40
CA ASP A 30 -12.39 -14.64 -18.83
C ASP A 30 -11.08 -14.39 -18.08
N ASN A 31 -10.27 -13.46 -18.60
CA ASN A 31 -8.98 -13.09 -18.03
C ASN A 31 -9.12 -12.51 -16.62
N THR A 32 -10.20 -11.81 -16.29
CA THR A 32 -10.43 -11.25 -14.95
C THR A 32 -10.60 -12.38 -13.93
N ILE A 33 -11.42 -13.38 -14.28
CA ILE A 33 -11.62 -14.58 -13.44
C ILE A 33 -10.30 -15.35 -13.32
N PHE A 34 -9.59 -15.53 -14.44
CA PHE A 34 -8.29 -16.21 -14.46
C PHE A 34 -7.27 -15.55 -13.53
N THR A 35 -7.02 -14.25 -13.70
CA THR A 35 -6.06 -13.49 -12.90
C THR A 35 -6.42 -13.52 -11.43
N ARG A 36 -7.70 -13.38 -11.07
CA ARG A 36 -8.14 -13.43 -9.67
C ARG A 36 -7.94 -14.82 -9.06
N ALA A 37 -8.22 -15.89 -9.81
CA ALA A 37 -7.98 -17.26 -9.35
C ALA A 37 -6.47 -17.54 -9.16
N ILE A 38 -5.61 -17.08 -10.08
CA ILE A 38 -4.15 -17.17 -9.95
C ILE A 38 -3.66 -16.44 -8.70
N HIS A 39 -4.11 -15.20 -8.47
CA HIS A 39 -3.72 -14.43 -7.28
C HIS A 39 -4.09 -15.17 -5.98
N ILE A 40 -5.31 -15.72 -5.90
CA ILE A 40 -5.75 -16.50 -4.73
C ILE A 40 -4.85 -17.74 -4.54
N LEU A 41 -4.53 -18.46 -5.61
CA LEU A 41 -3.66 -19.63 -5.54
C LEU A 41 -2.24 -19.30 -5.07
N VAL A 42 -1.64 -18.20 -5.55
CA VAL A 42 -0.33 -17.76 -5.09
C VAL A 42 -0.32 -17.57 -3.57
N LEU A 43 -1.35 -16.90 -3.02
CA LEU A 43 -1.47 -16.68 -1.58
C LEU A 43 -1.71 -17.97 -0.80
N LEU A 44 -2.60 -18.84 -1.28
CA LEU A 44 -2.93 -20.10 -0.60
C LEU A 44 -1.76 -21.08 -0.61
N TYR A 45 -1.12 -21.30 -1.76
CA TYR A 45 0.05 -22.17 -1.84
C TYR A 45 1.21 -21.66 -0.99
N ARG A 46 1.47 -20.34 -0.98
CA ARG A 46 2.43 -19.74 -0.04
C ARG A 46 2.07 -20.04 1.41
N ASN A 47 0.81 -19.89 1.79
CA ASN A 47 0.33 -20.18 3.15
C ASN A 47 0.37 -21.66 3.52
N PHE A 48 0.41 -22.56 2.54
CA PHE A 48 0.63 -24.00 2.73
C PHE A 48 2.11 -24.39 2.69
N GLY A 49 3.03 -23.46 2.43
CA GLY A 49 4.45 -23.73 2.24
C GLY A 49 4.78 -24.39 0.90
N GLU A 50 3.82 -24.43 -0.03
CA GLU A 50 3.97 -24.96 -1.39
C GLU A 50 4.55 -23.89 -2.33
N ASN A 51 5.71 -23.35 -1.97
CA ASN A 51 6.30 -22.18 -2.62
C ASN A 51 6.53 -22.38 -4.13
N GLU A 52 6.92 -23.58 -4.56
CA GLU A 52 7.12 -23.90 -5.98
C GLU A 52 5.81 -23.78 -6.77
N LYS A 53 4.68 -24.23 -6.21
CA LYS A 53 3.37 -24.09 -6.86
C LYS A 53 2.92 -22.64 -6.90
N ALA A 54 3.19 -21.88 -5.83
CA ALA A 54 2.92 -20.44 -5.82
C ALA A 54 3.69 -19.72 -6.93
N VAL A 55 4.99 -20.01 -7.09
CA VAL A 55 5.84 -19.44 -8.16
C VAL A 55 5.34 -19.89 -9.54
N ALA A 56 5.01 -21.17 -9.73
CA ALA A 56 4.47 -21.68 -10.99
C ALA A 56 3.14 -20.98 -11.37
N CYS A 57 2.29 -20.65 -10.40
CA CYS A 57 1.09 -19.85 -10.65
C CYS A 57 1.44 -18.41 -11.06
N ALA A 58 2.35 -17.76 -10.33
CA ALA A 58 2.77 -16.39 -10.62
C ALA A 58 3.37 -16.25 -12.03
N ASN A 59 4.18 -17.22 -12.47
CA ASN A 59 4.81 -17.24 -13.80
C ASN A 59 3.83 -17.40 -14.97
N ARG A 60 2.54 -17.61 -14.70
CA ARG A 60 1.48 -17.63 -15.74
C ARG A 60 0.90 -16.24 -16.00
N MET A 61 1.25 -15.25 -15.19
CA MET A 61 0.86 -13.86 -15.39
C MET A 61 1.80 -13.19 -16.41
N PRO A 62 1.32 -12.17 -17.15
CA PRO A 62 2.18 -11.42 -18.06
C PRO A 62 3.26 -10.68 -17.26
N GLU A 63 4.38 -10.40 -17.94
CA GLU A 63 5.42 -9.54 -17.41
C GLU A 63 4.90 -8.11 -17.23
N LEU A 64 5.60 -7.29 -16.43
CA LEU A 64 5.18 -5.92 -16.13
C LEU A 64 4.97 -5.07 -17.38
N ASN A 65 5.86 -5.21 -18.37
CA ASN A 65 5.79 -4.46 -19.64
C ASN A 65 4.57 -4.85 -20.50
N ASP A 66 4.03 -6.05 -20.29
CA ASP A 66 2.85 -6.57 -20.98
C ASP A 66 1.58 -6.46 -20.11
N SER A 67 1.66 -5.72 -18.99
CA SER A 67 0.50 -5.46 -18.15
C SER A 67 -0.53 -4.60 -18.86
N ARG A 68 -1.80 -4.77 -18.47
CA ARG A 68 -2.93 -4.03 -19.05
C ARG A 68 -2.71 -2.51 -18.99
N GLU A 69 -2.22 -2.02 -17.86
CA GLU A 69 -1.93 -0.61 -17.62
C GLU A 69 -0.93 -0.04 -18.65
N ILE A 70 0.15 -0.76 -18.94
CA ILE A 70 1.17 -0.33 -19.91
C ILE A 70 0.64 -0.45 -21.35
N LEU A 71 -0.05 -1.55 -21.68
CA LEU A 71 -0.58 -1.76 -23.03
C LEU A 71 -1.70 -0.79 -23.38
N LEU A 72 -2.51 -0.32 -22.42
CA LEU A 72 -3.57 0.65 -22.68
C LEU A 72 -3.02 2.02 -23.11
N ALA A 73 -1.92 2.48 -22.50
CA ALA A 73 -1.24 3.68 -22.95
C ALA A 73 -0.77 3.51 -24.40
N SER A 74 -0.09 2.41 -24.72
CA SER A 74 0.42 2.12 -26.07
C SER A 74 -0.67 1.90 -27.14
N ALA A 75 -1.90 1.57 -26.72
CA ALA A 75 -3.00 1.27 -27.62
C ALA A 75 -3.88 2.49 -27.99
N THR A 76 -3.58 3.66 -27.44
CA THR A 76 -4.39 4.88 -27.60
C THR A 76 -3.53 6.08 -27.98
N ASP A 77 -4.17 7.20 -28.32
CA ASP A 77 -3.48 8.44 -28.66
C ASP A 77 -4.05 9.67 -27.92
N GLY A 78 -3.28 10.75 -27.93
CA GLY A 78 -3.71 12.07 -27.48
C GLY A 78 -4.17 12.10 -26.02
N LYS A 79 -5.44 12.49 -25.79
CA LYS A 79 -5.98 12.68 -24.44
C LYS A 79 -6.20 11.36 -23.70
N GLU A 80 -6.64 10.31 -24.39
CA GLU A 80 -6.85 9.00 -23.74
C GLU A 80 -5.51 8.33 -23.40
N GLU A 81 -4.50 8.47 -24.26
CA GLU A 81 -3.14 8.04 -23.96
C GLU A 81 -2.60 8.73 -22.71
N ALA A 82 -2.70 10.06 -22.64
CA ALA A 82 -2.26 10.82 -21.47
C ALA A 82 -2.97 10.38 -20.17
N LYS A 83 -4.26 10.07 -20.24
CA LYS A 83 -5.01 9.51 -19.11
C LYS A 83 -4.48 8.14 -18.68
N TYR A 84 -4.28 7.21 -19.62
CA TYR A 84 -3.78 5.87 -19.29
C TYR A 84 -2.34 5.90 -18.77
N ILE A 85 -1.49 6.79 -19.29
CA ILE A 85 -0.15 7.03 -18.75
C ILE A 85 -0.25 7.50 -17.29
N GLY A 86 -1.11 8.49 -17.01
CA GLY A 86 -1.33 8.97 -15.65
C GLY A 86 -1.82 7.87 -14.70
N GLU A 87 -2.79 7.06 -15.13
CA GLU A 87 -3.27 5.89 -14.36
C GLU A 87 -2.17 4.87 -14.09
N ALA A 88 -1.32 4.59 -15.09
CA ALA A 88 -0.20 3.65 -14.96
C ALA A 88 0.86 4.17 -13.99
N LEU A 89 1.26 5.44 -14.08
CA LEU A 89 2.24 6.06 -13.18
C LEU A 89 1.80 5.97 -11.71
N LEU A 90 0.54 6.33 -11.44
CA LEU A 90 -0.02 6.29 -10.08
C LEU A 90 -0.05 4.86 -9.51
N LYS A 91 -0.51 3.88 -10.31
CA LYS A 91 -0.52 2.46 -9.90
C LYS A 91 0.88 1.89 -9.69
N MET A 92 1.82 2.22 -10.58
CA MET A 92 3.22 1.80 -10.43
C MET A 92 3.85 2.40 -9.17
N ALA A 93 3.57 3.66 -8.86
CA ALA A 93 4.06 4.29 -7.63
C ALA A 93 3.51 3.61 -6.37
N ASP A 94 2.22 3.23 -6.36
CA ASP A 94 1.63 2.50 -5.24
C ASP A 94 2.22 1.09 -5.07
N GLU A 95 2.34 0.34 -6.15
CA GLU A 95 2.89 -1.02 -6.12
C GLU A 95 4.39 -1.00 -5.78
N PHE A 96 5.17 -0.10 -6.39
CA PHE A 96 6.58 0.10 -6.06
C PHE A 96 6.77 0.45 -4.58
N SER A 97 5.91 1.32 -4.04
CA SER A 97 5.93 1.67 -2.63
C SER A 97 5.66 0.45 -1.74
N ALA A 98 4.66 -0.36 -2.08
CA ALA A 98 4.36 -1.58 -1.34
C ALA A 98 5.53 -2.57 -1.37
N GLN A 99 6.09 -2.85 -2.54
CA GLN A 99 7.21 -3.79 -2.70
C GLN A 99 8.47 -3.30 -2.00
N LEU A 100 8.78 -2.01 -2.07
CA LEU A 100 9.94 -1.45 -1.38
C LEU A 100 9.79 -1.57 0.14
N VAL A 101 8.61 -1.23 0.69
CA VAL A 101 8.35 -1.39 2.14
C VAL A 101 8.46 -2.86 2.55
N TYR A 102 7.89 -3.79 1.78
CA TYR A 102 8.04 -5.22 2.08
C TYR A 102 9.49 -5.69 1.99
N GLY A 103 10.28 -5.15 1.05
CA GLY A 103 11.72 -5.41 0.96
C GLY A 103 12.49 -4.91 2.20
N LEU A 104 12.11 -3.75 2.75
CA LEU A 104 12.67 -3.24 4.01
C LEU A 104 12.28 -4.11 5.21
N VAL A 105 10.99 -4.41 5.34
CA VAL A 105 10.42 -5.16 6.48
C VAL A 105 10.93 -6.60 6.55
N ASN A 106 11.19 -7.24 5.40
CA ASN A 106 11.63 -8.64 5.35
C ASN A 106 13.13 -8.85 5.55
N ASN A 107 13.95 -7.80 5.54
CA ASN A 107 15.39 -7.91 5.77
C ASN A 107 15.81 -7.14 7.03
N LYS A 108 16.04 -7.87 8.12
CA LYS A 108 16.39 -7.29 9.43
C LYS A 108 17.69 -6.49 9.40
N HIS A 109 18.63 -6.82 8.53
CA HIS A 109 19.91 -6.10 8.41
C HIS A 109 19.75 -4.68 7.86
N HIS A 110 18.60 -4.36 7.25
CA HIS A 110 18.31 -3.00 6.78
C HIS A 110 18.11 -2.01 7.95
N TYR A 111 17.87 -2.50 9.18
CA TYR A 111 17.60 -1.69 10.36
C TYR A 111 18.85 -1.28 11.15
N GLU A 112 20.03 -1.31 10.56
CA GLU A 112 21.27 -0.89 11.25
C GLU A 112 21.68 0.56 10.93
N THR A 113 21.02 1.20 9.96
CA THR A 113 21.33 2.57 9.51
C THR A 113 20.06 3.41 9.32
N ASP A 114 20.21 4.68 8.94
CA ASP A 114 19.10 5.55 8.53
C ASP A 114 18.57 5.25 7.11
N MET A 115 19.15 4.26 6.42
CA MET A 115 18.73 3.88 5.07
C MET A 115 17.21 3.67 4.94
N PRO A 116 16.50 2.96 5.85
CA PRO A 116 15.04 2.84 5.75
C PRO A 116 14.32 4.19 5.79
N ILE A 117 14.74 5.12 6.63
CA ILE A 117 14.17 6.48 6.71
C ILE A 117 14.29 7.17 5.35
N ASP A 118 15.48 7.13 4.75
CA ASP A 118 15.72 7.75 3.44
C ASP A 118 14.92 7.10 2.31
N LYS A 119 14.76 5.77 2.34
CA LYS A 119 13.92 5.07 1.37
C LYS A 119 12.45 5.45 1.51
N ILE A 120 11.90 5.53 2.72
CA ILE A 120 10.52 5.95 2.92
C ILE A 120 10.31 7.41 2.50
N LYS A 121 11.25 8.32 2.79
CA LYS A 121 11.23 9.69 2.26
C LYS A 121 11.26 9.72 0.73
N GLY A 122 12.05 8.84 0.11
CA GLY A 122 12.08 8.65 -1.34
C GLY A 122 10.74 8.19 -1.91
N LEU A 123 10.07 7.22 -1.27
CA LEU A 123 8.73 6.78 -1.67
C LEU A 123 7.70 7.91 -1.58
N ILE A 124 7.72 8.70 -0.50
CA ILE A 124 6.84 9.87 -0.38
C ILE A 124 7.12 10.88 -1.50
N SER A 125 8.40 11.10 -1.81
CA SER A 125 8.82 12.00 -2.88
C SER A 125 8.38 11.52 -4.27
N LEU A 126 8.29 10.21 -4.49
CA LEU A 126 7.74 9.63 -5.72
C LEU A 126 6.28 10.06 -5.97
N PHE A 127 5.45 10.13 -4.92
CA PHE A 127 4.08 10.65 -5.06
C PHE A 127 4.06 12.15 -5.37
N TYR A 128 4.92 12.94 -4.74
CA TYR A 128 5.06 14.37 -5.08
C TYR A 128 5.65 14.62 -6.47
N LEU A 129 6.40 13.66 -7.03
CA LEU A 129 6.89 13.74 -8.40
C LEU A 129 5.75 13.61 -9.43
N ILE A 130 4.72 12.82 -9.12
CA ILE A 130 3.57 12.57 -10.00
C ILE A 130 2.46 13.61 -9.76
N CYS A 131 2.27 14.00 -8.50
CA CYS A 131 1.25 14.94 -8.05
C CYS A 131 1.90 16.13 -7.31
N GLU A 132 2.53 17.02 -8.07
CA GLU A 132 3.32 18.14 -7.53
C GLU A 132 2.54 19.15 -6.70
N ASP A 133 1.22 19.21 -6.91
CA ASP A 133 0.29 20.08 -6.19
C ASP A 133 -0.20 19.46 -4.85
N GLY A 134 0.17 18.22 -4.56
CA GLY A 134 -0.23 17.48 -3.37
C GLY A 134 -1.65 16.91 -3.40
N ASN A 135 -2.36 17.00 -4.54
CA ASN A 135 -3.63 16.32 -4.76
C ASN A 135 -3.37 14.85 -5.12
N PHE A 136 -3.31 14.00 -4.09
CA PHE A 136 -3.01 12.58 -4.27
C PHE A 136 -4.24 11.71 -4.51
N GLY A 137 -5.45 12.29 -4.54
CA GLY A 137 -6.68 11.51 -4.67
C GLY A 137 -6.76 10.40 -3.62
N GLU A 138 -7.08 9.18 -4.05
CA GLU A 138 -7.10 7.99 -3.18
C GLU A 138 -5.72 7.58 -2.64
N TYR A 139 -4.63 8.00 -3.30
CA TYR A 139 -3.25 7.67 -2.90
C TYR A 139 -2.78 8.42 -1.65
N HIS A 140 -3.56 9.38 -1.15
CA HIS A 140 -3.40 9.85 0.23
C HIS A 140 -3.38 8.67 1.22
N GLY A 141 -4.14 7.61 0.97
CA GLY A 141 -4.14 6.39 1.78
C GLY A 141 -2.75 5.77 1.93
N ARG A 142 -2.02 5.59 0.82
CA ARG A 142 -0.65 5.07 0.85
C ARG A 142 0.30 6.04 1.55
N VAL A 143 0.20 7.33 1.25
CA VAL A 143 1.08 8.36 1.83
C VAL A 143 0.90 8.45 3.36
N ILE A 144 -0.33 8.30 3.87
CA ILE A 144 -0.61 8.19 5.32
C ILE A 144 0.19 7.02 5.91
N GLN A 145 0.07 5.82 5.33
CA GLN A 145 0.76 4.63 5.81
C GLN A 145 2.28 4.85 5.85
N LEU A 146 2.85 5.43 4.78
CA LEU A 146 4.27 5.76 4.70
C LEU A 146 4.71 6.72 5.81
N TYR A 147 3.94 7.76 6.11
CA TYR A 147 4.25 8.68 7.21
C TYR A 147 4.11 8.04 8.60
N LEU A 148 3.12 7.18 8.82
CA LEU A 148 3.00 6.43 10.08
C LEU A 148 4.21 5.51 10.29
N TYR A 149 4.69 4.89 9.22
CA TYR A 149 5.89 4.05 9.28
C TYR A 149 7.19 4.85 9.42
N LEU A 150 7.30 5.98 8.72
CA LEU A 150 8.41 6.90 8.86
C LEU A 150 8.52 7.41 10.30
N SER A 151 7.39 7.75 10.92
CA SER A 151 7.33 8.14 12.33
C SER A 151 7.92 7.09 13.25
N ARG A 152 7.55 5.82 13.06
CA ARG A 152 8.12 4.69 13.82
C ARG A 152 9.64 4.60 13.63
N LEU A 153 10.10 4.60 12.38
CA LEU A 153 11.54 4.50 12.08
C LEU A 153 12.35 5.66 12.67
N GLN A 154 11.81 6.87 12.62
CA GLN A 154 12.42 8.06 13.21
C GLN A 154 12.49 7.95 14.73
N TRP A 155 11.42 7.47 15.37
CA TRP A 155 11.43 7.23 16.81
C TRP A 155 12.49 6.21 17.22
N GLU A 156 12.54 5.07 16.54
CA GLU A 156 13.54 4.00 16.75
C GLU A 156 14.99 4.50 16.66
N ARG A 157 15.23 5.62 15.95
CA ARG A 157 16.54 6.24 15.74
C ARG A 157 16.84 7.41 16.67
N GLY A 158 15.92 7.76 17.57
CA GLY A 158 16.06 8.92 18.46
C GLY A 158 15.64 10.25 17.85
N TYR A 159 15.13 10.27 16.61
CA TYR A 159 14.61 11.46 15.94
C TYR A 159 13.17 11.75 16.37
N HIS A 160 12.94 11.93 17.67
CA HIS A 160 11.60 11.99 18.25
C HIS A 160 10.77 13.18 17.76
N ASP A 161 11.38 14.33 17.51
CA ASP A 161 10.68 15.50 16.98
C ASP A 161 10.19 15.24 15.55
N ASP A 162 11.06 14.70 14.71
CA ASP A 162 10.72 14.30 13.34
C ASP A 162 9.63 13.22 13.32
N ALA A 163 9.65 12.30 14.27
CA ALA A 163 8.61 11.27 14.39
C ALA A 163 7.22 11.89 14.56
N PHE A 164 7.09 12.93 15.39
CA PHE A 164 5.82 13.66 15.56
C PHE A 164 5.48 14.57 14.37
N LEU A 165 6.48 15.14 13.68
CA LEU A 165 6.24 15.85 12.42
C LEU A 165 5.66 14.92 11.35
N SER A 166 6.16 13.69 11.25
CA SER A 166 5.61 12.66 10.37
C SER A 166 4.16 12.29 10.74
N LEU A 167 3.84 12.19 12.04
CA LEU A 167 2.46 11.98 12.50
C LEU A 167 1.51 13.14 12.12
N ASP A 168 1.96 14.39 12.25
CA ASP A 168 1.19 15.56 11.82
C ASP A 168 1.00 15.58 10.29
N LYS A 169 1.98 15.10 9.50
CA LYS A 169 1.83 14.92 8.04
C LYS A 169 0.83 13.82 7.69
N ALA A 170 0.85 12.67 8.38
CA ALA A 170 -0.15 11.62 8.22
C ALA A 170 -1.57 12.17 8.48
N LEU A 171 -1.76 12.95 9.55
CA LEU A 171 -3.04 13.60 9.86
C LEU A 171 -3.48 14.58 8.77
N LYS A 172 -2.55 15.38 8.22
CA LYS A 172 -2.87 16.29 7.09
C LYS A 172 -3.39 15.50 5.88
N HIS A 173 -2.75 14.40 5.52
CA HIS A 173 -3.18 13.57 4.39
C HIS A 173 -4.48 12.81 4.66
N ALA A 174 -4.72 12.37 5.90
CA ALA A 174 -5.99 11.77 6.29
C ALA A 174 -7.15 12.75 6.08
N ARG A 175 -7.01 14.00 6.56
CA ARG A 175 -8.02 15.05 6.35
C ARG A 175 -8.23 15.40 4.87
N ALA A 176 -7.14 15.43 4.09
CA ALA A 176 -7.23 15.64 2.65
C ALA A 176 -8.01 14.50 1.95
N LEU A 177 -7.77 13.25 2.35
CA LEU A 177 -8.52 12.10 1.84
C LEU A 177 -10.00 12.16 2.25
N GLU A 178 -10.29 12.43 3.52
CA GLU A 178 -11.66 12.58 4.03
C GLU A 178 -12.45 13.64 3.25
N ALA A 179 -11.81 14.76 2.90
CA ALA A 179 -12.44 15.82 2.10
C ALA A 179 -12.85 15.37 0.69
N LEU A 180 -12.21 14.31 0.16
CA LEU A 180 -12.55 13.69 -1.13
C LEU A 180 -13.65 12.61 -0.99
N LEU A 181 -13.97 12.15 0.22
CA LEU A 181 -14.97 11.12 0.49
C LEU A 181 -16.40 11.70 0.52
N ASP A 182 -16.78 12.43 -0.52
CA ASP A 182 -18.12 13.03 -0.67
C ASP A 182 -19.05 12.20 -1.59
N GLY A 183 -18.59 11.01 -2.02
CA GLY A 183 -19.30 10.13 -2.94
C GLY A 183 -19.30 10.58 -4.41
N LYS A 184 -18.54 11.63 -4.76
CA LYS A 184 -18.43 12.15 -6.14
C LYS A 184 -17.14 11.71 -6.81
N GLU A 185 -17.10 11.84 -8.13
CA GLU A 185 -15.85 11.75 -8.88
C GLU A 185 -15.12 13.10 -8.83
N HIS A 186 -13.83 13.06 -8.56
CA HIS A 186 -12.94 14.21 -8.62
C HIS A 186 -11.85 13.96 -9.66
N PHE A 187 -11.21 15.02 -10.13
CA PHE A 187 -10.04 14.91 -11.01
C PHE A 187 -8.77 15.18 -10.22
N PHE A 188 -7.70 14.50 -10.60
CA PHE A 188 -6.37 14.97 -10.26
C PHE A 188 -6.09 16.29 -10.98
N THR A 189 -5.23 17.12 -10.39
CA THR A 189 -4.98 18.49 -10.88
C THR A 189 -3.54 18.72 -11.34
N ALA A 190 -2.63 17.84 -10.97
CA ALA A 190 -1.24 17.83 -11.44
C ALA A 190 -1.13 17.51 -12.94
N ALA A 191 -0.11 18.06 -13.61
CA ALA A 191 -0.04 18.07 -15.07
C ALA A 191 -0.07 16.67 -15.69
N LEU A 192 0.71 15.72 -15.13
CA LEU A 192 0.84 14.36 -15.65
C LEU A 192 -0.40 13.49 -15.44
N VAL A 193 -1.29 13.89 -14.54
CA VAL A 193 -2.45 13.08 -14.12
C VAL A 193 -3.77 13.84 -14.28
N SER A 194 -3.76 15.03 -14.88
CA SER A 194 -4.93 15.92 -14.98
C SER A 194 -6.17 15.33 -15.69
N PHE A 195 -5.99 14.28 -16.49
CA PHE A 195 -7.08 13.55 -17.14
C PHE A 195 -7.58 12.33 -16.35
N VAL A 196 -6.91 11.99 -15.25
CA VAL A 196 -7.25 10.88 -14.36
C VAL A 196 -8.31 11.33 -13.35
N LYS A 197 -9.26 10.44 -13.09
CA LYS A 197 -10.28 10.63 -12.06
C LYS A 197 -9.90 9.85 -10.80
N CYS A 198 -10.17 10.40 -9.63
CA CYS A 198 -10.24 9.64 -8.38
C CYS A 198 -11.69 9.52 -7.92
N ARG A 199 -12.08 8.35 -7.43
CA ARG A 199 -13.43 8.12 -6.90
C ARG A 199 -13.48 8.46 -5.42
N GLY A 200 -14.35 9.40 -5.07
CA GLY A 200 -14.71 9.64 -3.68
C GLY A 200 -15.46 8.43 -3.12
N GLY A 201 -14.89 7.77 -2.11
CA GLY A 201 -15.57 6.74 -1.35
C GLY A 201 -16.70 7.31 -0.49
N LYS A 202 -17.34 6.44 0.31
CA LYS A 202 -18.29 6.89 1.31
C LYS A 202 -17.57 7.72 2.39
N PRO A 203 -18.22 8.73 2.99
CA PRO A 203 -17.65 9.46 4.11
C PRO A 203 -17.21 8.51 5.23
N VAL A 204 -15.94 8.60 5.61
CA VAL A 204 -15.31 7.83 6.70
C VAL A 204 -14.40 8.78 7.46
N LYS A 205 -14.33 8.63 8.79
CA LYS A 205 -13.38 9.36 9.64
C LYS A 205 -12.05 8.61 9.74
N ILE A 206 -11.20 8.78 8.75
CA ILE A 206 -9.85 8.21 8.67
C ILE A 206 -8.92 8.84 9.71
N ALA A 207 -8.99 10.15 9.92
CA ALA A 207 -8.14 10.84 10.90
C ALA A 207 -8.29 10.21 12.29
N ALA A 208 -9.53 9.90 12.69
CA ALA A 208 -9.85 9.37 14.00
C ALA A 208 -9.25 7.97 14.28
N SER A 209 -8.89 7.19 13.24
CA SER A 209 -8.28 5.85 13.39
C SER A 209 -6.75 5.85 13.41
N LEU A 210 -6.10 6.98 13.10
CA LEU A 210 -4.64 7.02 12.92
C LEU A 210 -3.85 6.55 14.15
N SER A 211 -4.38 6.75 15.35
CA SER A 211 -3.72 6.32 16.60
C SER A 211 -3.75 4.80 16.80
N GLN A 212 -4.77 4.14 16.25
CA GLN A 212 -4.92 2.69 16.24
C GLN A 212 -4.13 2.08 15.07
N ASP A 213 -4.04 2.80 13.96
CA ASP A 213 -3.32 2.36 12.75
C ASP A 213 -1.80 2.54 12.87
N TRP A 214 -1.32 3.26 13.90
CA TRP A 214 0.11 3.47 14.11
C TRP A 214 0.75 2.35 14.94
N PRO A 215 1.91 1.80 14.50
CA PRO A 215 2.49 1.95 13.18
C PRO A 215 1.76 1.05 12.18
N PHE A 216 1.66 1.51 10.92
CA PHE A 216 0.92 0.75 9.90
C PHE A 216 1.59 -0.60 9.59
N TRP A 217 2.93 -0.65 9.60
CA TRP A 217 3.69 -1.90 9.52
C TRP A 217 4.31 -2.26 10.88
N CYS A 218 3.96 -3.46 11.34
CA CYS A 218 4.30 -3.98 12.66
C CYS A 218 5.50 -4.94 12.67
N ASN A 219 6.15 -5.17 11.54
CA ASN A 219 7.33 -6.05 11.44
C ASN A 219 8.57 -5.20 11.09
N PRO A 220 9.73 -5.44 11.73
CA PRO A 220 9.95 -6.32 12.88
C PRO A 220 9.18 -5.83 14.11
N ASP A 221 9.22 -6.60 15.21
CA ASP A 221 8.55 -6.24 16.47
C ASP A 221 8.84 -4.78 16.87
N TYR A 222 7.80 -4.08 17.29
CA TYR A 222 7.81 -2.66 17.62
C TYR A 222 7.27 -2.40 19.03
N SER A 223 6.99 -3.45 19.80
CA SER A 223 6.31 -3.36 21.10
C SER A 223 7.02 -2.42 22.09
N GLN A 224 8.35 -2.34 22.03
CA GLN A 224 9.13 -1.43 22.88
C GLN A 224 8.95 0.03 22.45
N VAL A 225 9.08 0.30 21.15
CA VAL A 225 8.91 1.61 20.50
C VAL A 225 7.51 2.15 20.77
N GLU A 226 6.50 1.28 20.70
CA GLU A 226 5.11 1.63 21.00
C GLU A 226 4.95 2.13 22.44
N LYS A 227 5.51 1.43 23.42
CA LYS A 227 5.44 1.84 24.82
C LYS A 227 6.11 3.20 25.03
N GLU A 228 7.25 3.41 24.40
CA GLU A 228 8.03 4.65 24.54
C GLU A 228 7.31 5.86 23.94
N ILE A 229 6.88 5.79 22.68
CA ILE A 229 6.21 6.94 22.06
C ILE A 229 4.87 7.24 22.73
N LYS A 230 4.12 6.21 23.14
CA LYS A 230 2.80 6.40 23.79
C LYS A 230 2.92 6.96 25.20
N ALA A 231 4.07 6.79 25.85
CA ALA A 231 4.38 7.42 27.13
C ALA A 231 4.79 8.90 26.98
N ASP A 232 5.20 9.35 25.79
CA ASP A 232 5.54 10.74 25.53
C ASP A 232 4.28 11.64 25.65
N PRO A 233 4.31 12.75 26.42
CA PRO A 233 3.17 13.64 26.58
C PRO A 233 2.60 14.20 25.26
N ARG A 234 3.41 14.27 24.20
CA ARG A 234 2.98 14.70 22.87
C ARG A 234 2.05 13.70 22.20
N TRP A 235 2.11 12.42 22.56
CA TRP A 235 1.23 11.39 22.01
C TRP A 235 -0.24 11.70 22.29
N ASN A 236 -0.61 11.93 23.56
CA ASN A 236 -1.98 12.25 23.93
C ASN A 236 -2.46 13.56 23.28
N LYS A 237 -1.58 14.55 23.13
CA LYS A 237 -1.89 15.79 22.41
C LYS A 237 -2.16 15.51 20.93
N TRP A 238 -1.35 14.67 20.29
CA TRP A 238 -1.55 14.29 18.89
C TRP A 238 -2.82 13.49 18.70
N VAL A 239 -3.10 12.49 19.56
CA VAL A 239 -4.37 11.73 19.54
C VAL A 239 -5.57 12.67 19.71
N ALA A 240 -5.51 13.67 20.58
CA ALA A 240 -6.58 14.65 20.69
C ALA A 240 -6.80 15.44 19.39
N LYS A 241 -5.74 15.78 18.63
CA LYS A 241 -5.86 16.42 17.32
C LYS A 241 -6.55 15.53 16.29
N THR A 242 -6.39 14.20 16.37
CA THR A 242 -6.99 13.27 15.40
C THR A 242 -8.51 13.12 15.56
N GLN A 243 -9.04 13.50 16.74
CA GLN A 243 -10.47 13.46 17.04
C GLN A 243 -11.22 14.77 16.68
N GLN A 244 -10.49 15.82 16.31
CA GLN A 244 -11.03 17.11 15.86
C GLN A 244 -11.32 17.08 14.36
#